data_AF-A0A7L2TJY8-F1
#
_entry.id   AF-A0A7L2TJY8-F1
#
_cell.length_a   1.000
_cell.length_b   1.000
_cell.length_c   1.000
_cell.angle_alpha   90.00
_cell.angle_beta   90.00
_cell.angle_gamma   90.00
#
_symmetry.space_group_name_H-M   'P 1'
#
loop_
_entity.id
_entity.type
_entity.pdbx_description
1 polymer ?
#
loop_
_entity_poly.entity_id
_entity_poly.type
_entity_poly.pdbx_seq_one_letter_code
_entity_poly.pdbx_strand_id
1 'polypeptide(L)'
;DVQYSDIDYMDRQVDFTISSSFLGLPALIDKIKAEGMRFIIILDPAISANQSNYPAYTRGVENDVFIKRPDTNEILYSKVWSFLPNVQINESLPHETQVELYAAHAAFPDFFRRSTADWWKREILEVYNNPNASLSLKFDGLWIDMNEPAAFVNGAVDGCRNDLLNNPPYMPHLGSRSEGLSFKTACMEALHRLTDRSTVRHYDVHNLYGWSQTKPTLQALHSITKERGIVITRSTYPGSGRWAGHWLGDNTAAWDQLHKSIIGACLEKGLGSWDPRVAERLGLEEKFPWFFLLSQAVPFSFSNNSLLLQRQDPAAWNSTFVDASRSVLNTRYRLLPYLYTLLHDAHAHGSTVVRPLLHEFVEDRTTWDIDAQFLWGPALLISPVLKQNERTVRAYFPNARWYDFFTEIDTGFRGQFQTIPAPLDHINLHIRGGYILPLQMPANTTVYSRKNTMALTVALDDALFAEGHLYWDDGVRIGT
;
A
#
# COMPACT_ATOMS: atom_id res chain seq x y z
N ASP A 1 -9.26 -10.79 6.54
CA ASP A 1 -9.07 -9.77 7.59
C ASP A 1 -9.55 -8.37 7.26
N VAL A 2 -9.13 -7.75 6.15
CA VAL A 2 -9.36 -6.31 5.92
C VAL A 2 -10.23 -6.07 4.68
N GLN A 3 -11.24 -5.21 4.81
CA GLN A 3 -12.02 -4.68 3.68
C GLN A 3 -11.72 -3.18 3.51
N TYR A 4 -11.80 -2.71 2.27
CA TYR A 4 -11.49 -1.33 1.88
C TYR A 4 -12.68 -0.68 1.19
N SER A 5 -12.67 0.65 1.15
CA SER A 5 -13.40 1.45 0.18
C SER A 5 -12.48 2.53 -0.37
N ASP A 6 -12.48 2.65 -1.70
CA ASP A 6 -11.88 3.78 -2.42
C ASP A 6 -12.78 5.02 -2.29
N ILE A 7 -12.42 6.12 -2.96
CA ILE A 7 -13.05 7.44 -2.91
C ILE A 7 -14.56 7.44 -3.26
N ASP A 8 -15.10 6.33 -3.76
CA ASP A 8 -16.53 6.15 -4.04
C ASP A 8 -17.43 6.34 -2.82
N TYR A 9 -16.92 6.07 -1.61
CA TYR A 9 -17.69 6.29 -0.39
C TYR A 9 -17.92 7.78 -0.11
N MET A 10 -17.08 8.66 -0.64
CA MET A 10 -17.14 10.10 -0.42
C MET A 10 -18.20 10.75 -1.32
N ASP A 11 -18.89 11.78 -0.83
CA ASP A 11 -19.77 12.58 -1.69
C ASP A 11 -18.93 13.35 -2.70
N ARG A 12 -19.05 12.97 -3.99
CA ARG A 12 -18.33 13.61 -5.10
C ARG A 12 -16.82 13.70 -4.87
N GLN A 13 -16.25 12.65 -4.24
CA GLN A 13 -14.80 12.55 -3.98
C GLN A 13 -14.29 13.72 -3.12
N VAL A 14 -15.13 14.23 -2.20
CA VAL A 14 -14.76 15.22 -1.20
C VAL A 14 -14.40 14.52 0.10
N ASP A 15 -13.16 14.68 0.56
CA ASP A 15 -12.70 14.07 1.82
C ASP A 15 -13.65 14.33 2.99
N PHE A 16 -13.68 13.38 3.93
CA PHE A 16 -14.48 13.45 5.17
C PHE A 16 -16.01 13.53 4.98
N THR A 17 -16.51 13.23 3.78
CA THR A 17 -17.95 13.15 3.49
C THR A 17 -18.38 11.71 3.23
N ILE A 18 -19.69 11.48 3.20
CA ILE A 18 -20.29 10.19 2.84
C ILE A 18 -21.35 10.40 1.75
N SER A 19 -21.21 9.66 0.66
CA SER A 19 -22.13 9.67 -0.47
C SER A 19 -23.50 9.12 -0.06
N SER A 20 -24.56 9.63 -0.70
CA SER A 20 -25.93 9.12 -0.49
C SER A 20 -26.07 7.64 -0.84
N SER A 21 -25.28 7.14 -1.79
CA SER A 21 -25.19 5.73 -2.16
C SER A 21 -24.53 4.86 -1.07
N PHE A 22 -23.80 5.47 -0.13
CA PHE A 22 -23.02 4.80 0.91
C PHE A 22 -23.53 5.05 2.33
N LEU A 23 -24.77 5.54 2.51
CA LEU A 23 -25.35 5.77 3.84
C LEU A 23 -25.44 4.50 4.70
N GLY A 24 -25.44 3.31 4.09
CA GLY A 24 -25.39 2.02 4.80
C GLY A 24 -23.98 1.54 5.16
N LEU A 25 -22.92 2.23 4.73
CA LEU A 25 -21.54 1.85 4.98
C LEU A 25 -21.18 1.76 6.48
N PRO A 26 -21.60 2.70 7.35
CA PRO A 26 -21.37 2.58 8.80
C PRO A 26 -21.87 1.25 9.38
N ALA A 27 -23.09 0.84 9.00
CA ALA A 27 -23.68 -0.42 9.46
C ALA A 27 -22.94 -1.65 8.91
N LEU A 28 -22.42 -1.58 7.68
CA LEU A 28 -21.57 -2.63 7.12
C LEU A 28 -20.26 -2.76 7.89
N ILE A 29 -19.60 -1.64 8.21
CA ILE A 29 -18.37 -1.62 9.00
C ILE A 29 -18.60 -2.27 10.36
N ASP A 30 -19.65 -1.87 11.08
CA ASP A 30 -19.97 -2.45 12.40
C ASP A 30 -20.23 -3.96 12.30
N LYS A 31 -20.94 -4.40 11.26
CA LYS A 31 -21.22 -5.83 11.03
C LYS A 31 -19.94 -6.63 10.80
N ILE A 32 -19.10 -6.24 9.86
CA ILE A 32 -17.88 -7.03 9.53
C ILE A 32 -16.89 -7.02 10.69
N LYS A 33 -16.84 -5.93 11.46
CA LYS A 33 -16.00 -5.84 12.67
C LYS A 33 -16.49 -6.76 13.77
N ALA A 34 -17.81 -6.89 13.94
CA ALA A 34 -18.38 -7.88 14.86
C ALA A 34 -18.03 -9.33 14.45
N GLU A 35 -17.83 -9.57 13.14
CA GLU A 35 -17.37 -10.86 12.60
C GLU A 35 -15.84 -11.03 12.66
N GLY A 36 -15.10 -10.07 13.23
CA GLY A 36 -13.65 -10.13 13.42
C GLY A 36 -12.84 -9.67 12.20
N MET A 37 -13.44 -8.91 11.28
CA MET A 37 -12.73 -8.19 10.22
C MET A 37 -12.32 -6.78 10.67
N ARG A 38 -11.55 -6.11 9.83
CA ARG A 38 -11.08 -4.73 9.98
C ARG A 38 -11.43 -3.93 8.73
N PHE A 39 -11.50 -2.62 8.86
CA PHE A 39 -11.84 -1.74 7.73
C PHE A 39 -10.83 -0.61 7.55
N ILE A 40 -10.44 -0.34 6.31
CA ILE A 40 -9.53 0.78 5.96
C ILE A 40 -10.21 1.68 4.93
N ILE A 41 -10.09 2.99 5.13
CA ILE A 41 -10.58 4.01 4.19
C ILE A 41 -9.40 4.72 3.54
N ILE A 42 -9.59 5.14 2.29
CA ILE A 42 -8.68 6.08 1.61
C ILE A 42 -8.95 7.52 2.07
N LEU A 43 -7.91 8.35 2.09
CA LEU A 43 -7.98 9.80 2.26
C LEU A 43 -6.96 10.44 1.32
N ASP A 44 -7.40 11.48 0.63
CA ASP A 44 -6.52 12.31 -0.18
C ASP A 44 -6.03 13.51 0.63
N PRO A 45 -4.92 14.16 0.24
CA PRO A 45 -4.50 15.39 0.90
C PRO A 45 -5.29 16.61 0.41
N ALA A 46 -5.84 16.58 -0.80
CA ALA A 46 -6.32 17.78 -1.48
C ALA A 46 -7.78 18.11 -1.10
N ILE A 47 -8.00 19.28 -0.50
CA ILE A 47 -9.31 19.66 0.04
C ILE A 47 -10.06 20.55 -0.94
N SER A 48 -11.29 20.14 -1.31
CA SER A 48 -12.15 20.91 -2.21
C SER A 48 -12.53 22.28 -1.63
N ALA A 49 -12.32 23.33 -2.43
CA ALA A 49 -12.55 24.73 -2.05
C ALA A 49 -13.89 25.31 -2.54
N ASN A 50 -14.58 24.62 -3.44
CA ASN A 50 -15.83 25.11 -4.05
C ASN A 50 -17.10 24.53 -3.39
N GLN A 51 -16.99 23.92 -2.21
CA GLN A 51 -18.12 23.32 -1.52
C GLN A 51 -18.79 24.30 -0.55
N SER A 52 -20.12 24.30 -0.53
CA SER A 52 -20.91 25.03 0.47
C SER A 52 -20.98 24.22 1.76
N ASN A 53 -20.83 24.89 2.92
CA ASN A 53 -20.94 24.26 4.25
C ASN A 53 -20.00 23.06 4.47
N TYR A 54 -18.73 23.16 4.05
CA TYR A 54 -17.75 22.09 4.19
C TYR A 54 -16.74 22.39 5.31
N PRO A 55 -16.88 21.77 6.50
CA PRO A 55 -16.08 22.12 7.68
C PRO A 55 -14.59 21.96 7.50
N ALA A 56 -14.14 20.91 6.81
CA ALA A 56 -12.73 20.65 6.62
C ALA A 56 -12.04 21.79 5.86
N TYR A 57 -12.67 22.31 4.80
CA TYR A 57 -12.17 23.48 4.09
C TYR A 57 -12.26 24.75 4.94
N THR A 58 -13.43 25.07 5.50
CA THR A 58 -13.63 26.30 6.28
C THR A 58 -12.65 26.39 7.45
N ARG A 59 -12.53 25.32 8.25
CA ARG A 59 -11.57 25.26 9.37
C ARG A 59 -10.12 25.24 8.89
N GLY A 60 -9.84 24.66 7.72
CA GLY A 60 -8.51 24.69 7.13
C GLY A 60 -8.07 26.12 6.80
N VAL A 61 -8.99 26.94 6.25
CA VAL A 61 -8.76 28.37 6.02
C VAL A 61 -8.59 29.13 7.33
N GLU A 62 -9.45 28.89 8.32
CA GLU A 62 -9.38 29.54 9.65
C GLU A 62 -8.07 29.23 10.40
N ASN A 63 -7.57 28.00 10.30
CA ASN A 63 -6.34 27.55 10.96
C ASN A 63 -5.07 27.76 10.10
N ASP A 64 -5.19 28.43 8.95
CA ASP A 64 -4.08 28.73 8.03
C ASP A 64 -3.25 27.47 7.68
N VAL A 65 -3.93 26.40 7.24
CA VAL A 65 -3.27 25.10 6.99
C VAL A 65 -2.83 24.90 5.55
N PHE A 66 -3.39 25.65 4.60
CA PHE A 66 -3.15 25.44 3.17
C PHE A 66 -1.84 26.09 2.69
N ILE A 67 -1.24 25.49 1.66
CA ILE A 67 -0.09 26.03 0.92
C ILE A 67 -0.54 27.28 0.17
N LYS A 68 0.35 28.29 0.14
CA LYS A 68 0.06 29.60 -0.41
C LYS A 68 1.10 30.04 -1.43
N ARG A 69 0.67 30.99 -2.27
CA ARG A 69 1.54 31.70 -3.20
C ARG A 69 2.50 32.63 -2.44
N PRO A 70 3.72 32.85 -2.97
CA PRO A 70 4.55 33.94 -2.50
C PRO A 70 3.87 35.29 -2.76
N ASP A 71 4.17 36.26 -1.89
CA ASP A 71 3.78 37.68 -1.96
C ASP A 71 2.29 38.02 -1.80
N THR A 72 1.36 37.21 -2.31
CA THR A 72 -0.09 37.49 -2.21
C THR A 72 -0.76 36.83 -1.01
N ASN A 73 -0.10 35.84 -0.39
CA ASN A 73 -0.67 35.04 0.72
C ASN A 73 -2.02 34.37 0.35
N GLU A 74 -2.29 34.22 -0.94
CA GLU A 74 -3.46 33.53 -1.49
C GLU A 74 -3.20 32.02 -1.50
N ILE A 75 -4.26 31.24 -1.27
CA ILE A 75 -4.20 29.78 -1.37
C ILE A 75 -3.89 29.39 -2.81
N LEU A 76 -2.95 28.46 -2.98
CA LEU A 76 -2.66 27.88 -4.27
C LEU A 76 -3.68 26.77 -4.56
N TYR A 77 -4.50 26.98 -5.57
CA TYR A 77 -5.49 26.00 -6.00
C TYR A 77 -4.98 25.18 -7.19
N SER A 78 -5.28 23.90 -7.16
CA SER A 78 -5.10 22.96 -8.26
C SER A 78 -6.40 22.18 -8.51
N LYS A 79 -6.36 21.06 -9.21
CA LYS A 79 -7.51 20.17 -9.43
C LYS A 79 -7.10 18.71 -9.23
N VAL A 80 -7.94 17.96 -8.53
CA VAL A 80 -7.79 16.51 -8.28
C VAL A 80 -9.17 15.85 -8.45
N TRP A 81 -9.54 14.86 -7.62
CA TRP A 81 -10.73 14.04 -7.78
C TRP A 81 -12.05 14.77 -7.49
N SER A 82 -12.06 15.71 -6.54
CA SER A 82 -13.31 16.31 -6.08
C SER A 82 -14.05 17.07 -7.18
N PHE A 83 -15.36 16.85 -7.32
CA PHE A 83 -16.19 17.53 -8.31
C PHE A 83 -16.95 18.75 -7.76
N LEU A 84 -17.27 19.68 -8.66
CA LEU A 84 -18.09 20.87 -8.38
C LEU A 84 -19.52 20.47 -7.93
N PRO A 85 -20.18 21.29 -7.08
CA PRO A 85 -21.57 21.07 -6.72
C PRO A 85 -22.52 21.34 -7.88
N ASN A 86 -23.62 20.59 -7.94
CA ASN A 86 -24.70 20.73 -8.92
C ASN A 86 -24.27 20.51 -10.40
N VAL A 87 -23.20 19.75 -10.63
CA VAL A 87 -22.74 19.39 -11.98
C VAL A 87 -23.11 17.94 -12.26
N GLN A 88 -23.64 17.67 -13.47
CA GLN A 88 -23.81 16.29 -13.95
C GLN A 88 -22.56 15.87 -14.72
N ILE A 89 -21.90 14.83 -14.22
CA ILE A 89 -20.66 14.32 -14.80
C ILE A 89 -21.01 13.45 -15.99
N ASN A 90 -20.49 13.81 -17.16
CA ASN A 90 -20.53 12.95 -18.34
C ASN A 90 -19.28 12.07 -18.36
N GLU A 91 -19.42 10.84 -17.87
CA GLU A 91 -18.33 9.85 -17.80
C GLU A 91 -17.79 9.42 -19.17
N SER A 92 -18.52 9.69 -20.26
CA SER A 92 -18.06 9.39 -21.63
C SER A 92 -17.02 10.39 -22.16
N LEU A 93 -16.82 11.54 -21.49
CA LEU A 93 -15.83 12.53 -21.90
C LEU A 93 -14.40 12.08 -21.55
N PRO A 94 -13.37 12.52 -22.30
CA PRO A 94 -11.99 12.31 -21.91
C PRO A 94 -11.72 12.86 -20.50
N HIS A 95 -10.89 12.17 -19.73
CA HIS A 95 -10.60 12.56 -18.34
C HIS A 95 -10.12 14.01 -18.20
N GLU A 96 -9.23 14.47 -19.09
CA GLU A 96 -8.75 15.87 -19.09
C GLU A 96 -9.90 16.88 -19.26
N THR A 97 -10.87 16.57 -20.14
CA THR A 97 -12.08 17.39 -20.33
C THR A 97 -12.99 17.35 -19.10
N GLN A 98 -13.10 16.19 -18.44
CA GLN A 98 -13.84 16.10 -17.17
C GLN A 98 -13.19 16.95 -16.08
N VAL A 99 -11.86 16.93 -15.97
CA VAL A 99 -11.12 17.77 -15.02
C VAL A 99 -11.33 19.25 -15.32
N GLU A 100 -11.28 19.64 -16.58
CA GLU A 100 -11.49 21.02 -16.98
C GLU A 100 -12.91 21.51 -16.61
N LEU A 101 -13.94 20.74 -16.97
CA LEU A 101 -15.33 21.15 -16.84
C LEU A 101 -15.91 20.94 -15.44
N TYR A 102 -15.53 19.87 -14.75
CA TYR A 102 -16.27 19.36 -13.60
C TYR A 102 -15.46 19.34 -12.31
N ALA A 103 -14.13 19.26 -12.36
CA ALA A 103 -13.32 19.19 -11.14
C ALA A 103 -13.29 20.53 -10.41
N ALA A 104 -13.49 20.46 -9.09
CA ALA A 104 -13.41 21.60 -8.19
C ALA A 104 -11.96 22.03 -7.97
N HIS A 105 -11.78 23.28 -7.56
CA HIS A 105 -10.51 23.74 -7.03
C HIS A 105 -10.18 22.98 -5.76
N ALA A 106 -8.93 22.53 -5.66
CA ALA A 106 -8.40 21.78 -4.54
C ALA A 106 -7.22 22.54 -3.90
N ALA A 107 -7.27 22.68 -2.58
CA ALA A 107 -6.21 23.30 -1.79
C ALA A 107 -5.39 22.20 -1.10
N PHE A 108 -4.06 22.32 -1.14
CA PHE A 108 -3.14 21.37 -0.52
C PHE A 108 -2.75 21.83 0.89
N PRO A 109 -2.97 21.02 1.95
CA PRO A 109 -2.50 21.30 3.30
C PRO A 109 -0.98 21.20 3.42
N ASP A 110 -0.39 22.08 4.22
CA ASP A 110 1.02 22.08 4.55
C ASP A 110 1.28 21.26 5.82
N PHE A 111 1.53 19.96 5.66
CA PHE A 111 1.69 19.02 6.79
C PHE A 111 2.96 19.22 7.64
N PHE A 112 3.86 20.14 7.26
CA PHE A 112 4.96 20.56 8.13
C PHE A 112 4.48 21.41 9.31
N ARG A 113 3.32 22.05 9.20
CA ARG A 113 2.77 22.90 10.26
C ARG A 113 2.11 22.07 11.36
N ARG A 114 2.30 22.51 12.60
CA ARG A 114 1.57 21.93 13.75
C ARG A 114 0.07 22.18 13.66
N SER A 115 -0.35 23.34 13.16
CA SER A 115 -1.78 23.66 12.94
C SER A 115 -2.43 22.67 11.96
N THR A 116 -1.72 22.29 10.89
CA THR A 116 -2.20 21.28 9.94
C THR A 116 -2.32 19.91 10.60
N ALA A 117 -1.38 19.51 11.45
CA ALA A 117 -1.49 18.25 12.18
C ALA A 117 -2.70 18.20 13.12
N ASP A 118 -2.98 19.30 13.83
CA ASP A 118 -4.14 19.42 14.73
C ASP A 118 -5.46 19.44 13.94
N TRP A 119 -5.52 20.18 12.84
CA TRP A 119 -6.66 20.21 11.92
C TRP A 119 -6.92 18.82 11.32
N TRP A 120 -5.89 18.18 10.75
CA TRP A 120 -6.00 16.86 10.13
C TRP A 120 -6.51 15.80 11.11
N LYS A 121 -5.95 15.81 12.33
CA LYS A 121 -6.41 14.93 13.40
C LYS A 121 -7.87 15.16 13.78
N ARG A 122 -8.32 16.41 13.81
CA ARG A 122 -9.72 16.76 14.10
C ARG A 122 -10.66 16.25 13.02
N GLU A 123 -10.33 16.47 11.75
CA GLU A 123 -11.20 16.02 10.65
C GLU A 123 -11.30 14.49 10.61
N ILE A 124 -10.18 13.77 10.81
CA ILE A 124 -10.20 12.29 10.96
C ILE A 124 -11.03 11.85 12.16
N LEU A 125 -10.95 12.57 13.30
CA LEU A 125 -11.75 12.27 14.49
C LEU A 125 -13.24 12.44 14.23
N GLU A 126 -13.65 13.47 13.49
CA GLU A 126 -15.05 13.72 13.14
C GLU A 126 -15.57 12.72 12.08
N VAL A 127 -14.73 12.09 11.26
CA VAL A 127 -15.16 10.93 10.46
C VAL A 127 -15.41 9.71 11.34
N TYR A 128 -14.52 9.45 12.29
CA TYR A 128 -14.65 8.30 13.18
C TYR A 128 -15.81 8.46 14.17
N ASN A 129 -16.01 9.66 14.70
CA ASN A 129 -17.06 10.04 15.64
C ASN A 129 -17.84 11.22 15.07
N ASN A 130 -18.66 10.94 14.06
CA ASN A 130 -19.44 11.96 13.38
C ASN A 130 -20.47 12.57 14.35
N PRO A 131 -20.67 13.91 14.32
CA PRO A 131 -21.74 14.56 15.08
C PRO A 131 -23.10 13.92 14.85
N ASN A 132 -23.36 13.42 13.63
CA ASN A 132 -24.42 12.48 13.35
C ASN A 132 -23.90 11.05 13.52
N ALA A 133 -24.20 10.43 14.67
CA ALA A 133 -23.68 9.11 15.02
C ALA A 133 -23.95 8.03 13.95
N SER A 134 -25.05 8.13 13.19
CA SER A 134 -25.36 7.15 12.13
C SER A 134 -24.40 7.20 10.93
N LEU A 135 -23.58 8.25 10.80
CA LEU A 135 -22.59 8.43 9.74
C LEU A 135 -21.15 8.21 10.22
N SER A 136 -20.96 7.73 11.45
CA SER A 136 -19.62 7.46 12.00
C SER A 136 -18.98 6.25 11.32
N LEU A 137 -17.77 6.40 10.77
CA LEU A 137 -17.04 5.31 10.12
C LEU A 137 -15.96 4.77 11.06
N LYS A 138 -16.18 3.58 11.63
CA LYS A 138 -15.26 2.94 12.59
C LYS A 138 -14.09 2.21 11.92
N PHE A 139 -13.26 2.93 11.16
CA PHE A 139 -12.07 2.37 10.51
C PHE A 139 -10.97 1.95 11.51
N ASP A 140 -10.08 1.04 11.07
CA ASP A 140 -8.97 0.49 11.85
C ASP A 140 -7.59 0.90 11.29
N GLY A 141 -7.57 1.43 10.07
CA GLY A 141 -6.38 1.96 9.41
C GLY A 141 -6.75 3.02 8.38
N LEU A 142 -5.72 3.72 7.89
CA LEU A 142 -5.87 4.81 6.92
C LEU A 142 -4.95 4.58 5.73
N TRP A 143 -5.50 4.72 4.53
CA TRP A 143 -4.75 4.72 3.29
C TRP A 143 -4.65 6.17 2.81
N ILE A 144 -3.46 6.77 2.88
CA ILE A 144 -3.22 8.12 2.37
C ILE A 144 -2.63 8.05 0.97
N ASP A 145 -3.38 8.54 -0.01
CA ASP A 145 -3.02 8.49 -1.42
C ASP A 145 -2.91 9.90 -2.03
N MET A 146 -2.49 9.98 -3.29
CA MET A 146 -2.40 11.22 -4.07
C MET A 146 -1.45 12.26 -3.43
N ASN A 147 -0.50 11.79 -2.63
CA ASN A 147 0.30 12.61 -1.73
C ASN A 147 1.75 12.83 -2.17
N GLU A 148 2.01 12.84 -3.47
CA GLU A 148 3.29 13.31 -4.02
C GLU A 148 3.61 14.78 -3.70
N PRO A 149 2.70 15.78 -3.80
CA PRO A 149 1.25 15.79 -4.03
C PRO A 149 0.85 15.72 -5.51
N ALA A 150 -0.07 14.83 -5.85
CA ALA A 150 -0.56 14.67 -7.21
C ALA A 150 -1.62 15.73 -7.55
N ALA A 151 -1.54 16.24 -8.78
CA ALA A 151 -2.51 17.15 -9.36
C ALA A 151 -2.81 16.77 -10.82
N PHE A 152 -4.04 17.04 -11.27
CA PHE A 152 -4.43 16.84 -12.67
C PHE A 152 -4.13 18.04 -13.57
N VAL A 153 -3.83 19.19 -12.98
CA VAL A 153 -3.30 20.37 -13.69
C VAL A 153 -1.84 20.56 -13.34
N ASN A 154 -1.04 21.01 -14.31
CA ASN A 154 0.37 21.30 -14.09
C ASN A 154 0.51 22.59 -13.29
N GLY A 155 0.94 22.49 -12.04
CA GLY A 155 1.07 23.60 -11.12
C GLY A 155 -0.25 23.98 -10.46
N ALA A 156 -0.82 25.09 -10.88
CA ALA A 156 -2.01 25.71 -10.30
C ALA A 156 -3.01 26.10 -11.39
N VAL A 157 -4.28 26.31 -11.01
CA VAL A 157 -5.36 26.63 -11.96
C VAL A 157 -5.12 27.92 -12.76
N ASP A 158 -4.51 28.92 -12.15
CA ASP A 158 -4.10 30.19 -12.75
C ASP A 158 -2.63 30.19 -13.22
N GLY A 159 -1.99 29.02 -13.28
CA GLY A 159 -0.59 28.86 -13.69
C GLY A 159 0.43 29.16 -12.59
N CYS A 160 1.70 28.98 -12.94
CA CYS A 160 2.84 29.30 -12.10
C CYS A 160 3.52 30.60 -12.57
N ARG A 161 4.06 31.38 -11.63
CA ARG A 161 4.64 32.71 -11.89
C ARG A 161 6.16 32.69 -12.05
N ASN A 162 6.83 31.66 -11.53
CA ASN A 162 8.30 31.61 -11.50
C ASN A 162 8.86 30.56 -12.46
N ASP A 163 9.24 31.00 -13.66
CA ASP A 163 9.78 30.10 -14.67
C ASP A 163 11.11 29.45 -14.27
N LEU A 164 11.96 30.15 -13.51
CA LEU A 164 13.27 29.61 -13.09
C LEU A 164 13.15 28.46 -12.09
N LEU A 165 12.12 28.48 -11.22
CA LEU A 165 11.88 27.38 -10.28
C LEU A 165 11.18 26.21 -10.95
N ASN A 166 10.23 26.47 -11.85
CA ASN A 166 9.51 25.40 -12.55
C ASN A 166 10.36 24.79 -13.68
N ASN A 167 11.27 25.57 -14.27
CA ASN A 167 12.24 25.16 -15.29
C ASN A 167 13.67 25.52 -14.85
N PRO A 168 14.25 24.76 -13.90
CA PRO A 168 15.60 25.05 -13.41
C PRO A 168 16.66 24.94 -14.51
N PRO A 169 17.81 25.65 -14.36
CA PRO A 169 18.90 25.62 -15.34
C PRO A 169 19.38 24.21 -15.69
N TYR A 170 19.30 23.30 -14.70
CA TYR A 170 19.46 21.88 -14.91
C TYR A 170 18.15 21.17 -14.58
N MET A 171 17.48 20.68 -15.62
CA MET A 171 16.32 19.81 -15.47
C MET A 171 16.79 18.35 -15.36
N PRO A 172 16.52 17.65 -14.22
CA PRO A 172 16.83 16.24 -14.09
C PRO A 172 16.13 15.39 -15.15
N HIS A 173 16.59 14.15 -15.34
CA HIS A 173 15.99 13.20 -16.26
C HIS A 173 14.69 12.61 -15.68
N LEU A 174 13.63 13.42 -15.67
CA LEU A 174 12.28 13.05 -15.25
C LEU A 174 11.44 12.58 -16.44
N GLY A 175 10.34 11.85 -16.17
CA GLY A 175 9.48 11.25 -17.20
C GLY A 175 8.93 12.27 -18.21
N SER A 176 8.45 13.42 -17.74
CA SER A 176 7.91 14.51 -18.56
C SER A 176 8.83 15.74 -18.51
N ARG A 177 10.10 15.55 -18.88
CA ARG A 177 11.15 16.59 -18.77
C ARG A 177 10.80 17.93 -19.44
N SER A 178 10.04 17.91 -20.54
CA SER A 178 9.65 19.11 -21.29
C SER A 178 8.60 19.98 -20.58
N GLU A 179 7.85 19.40 -19.64
CA GLU A 179 6.72 20.05 -18.97
C GLU A 179 7.11 20.78 -17.68
N GLY A 180 8.39 20.69 -17.28
CA GLY A 180 8.90 21.30 -16.05
C GLY A 180 8.64 20.48 -14.80
N LEU A 181 9.11 20.99 -13.66
CA LEU A 181 8.90 20.36 -12.35
C LEU A 181 7.43 20.45 -11.88
N SER A 182 6.67 21.43 -12.36
CA SER A 182 5.24 21.59 -12.06
C SER A 182 4.34 20.53 -12.69
N PHE A 183 4.89 19.63 -13.51
CA PHE A 183 4.11 18.58 -14.16
C PHE A 183 3.39 17.69 -13.14
N LYS A 184 2.05 17.62 -13.23
CA LYS A 184 1.17 16.85 -12.34
C LYS A 184 1.35 17.10 -10.83
N THR A 185 1.80 18.29 -10.43
CA THR A 185 1.96 18.67 -9.02
C THR A 185 1.79 20.18 -8.82
N ALA A 186 1.95 20.67 -7.59
CA ALA A 186 1.86 22.09 -7.25
C ALA A 186 3.02 22.92 -7.84
N CYS A 187 2.84 24.24 -7.93
CA CYS A 187 3.91 25.13 -8.40
C CYS A 187 5.13 25.13 -7.48
N MET A 188 6.33 25.17 -8.05
CA MET A 188 7.58 25.09 -7.29
C MET A 188 7.84 26.30 -6.37
N GLU A 189 7.25 27.45 -6.68
CA GLU A 189 7.33 28.64 -5.83
C GLU A 189 6.42 28.62 -4.59
N ALA A 190 5.56 27.61 -4.45
CA ALA A 190 4.60 27.56 -3.36
C ALA A 190 5.29 27.50 -1.99
N LEU A 191 4.73 28.17 -0.99
CA LEU A 191 5.38 28.35 0.31
C LEU A 191 4.87 27.37 1.36
N HIS A 192 5.81 26.67 1.98
CA HIS A 192 5.62 25.82 3.14
C HIS A 192 6.25 26.46 4.38
N ARG A 193 5.77 26.06 5.56
CA ARG A 193 6.29 26.53 6.83
C ARG A 193 6.68 25.35 7.71
N LEU A 194 7.97 25.28 8.01
CA LEU A 194 8.53 24.24 8.86
C LEU A 194 8.14 24.42 10.33
N THR A 195 8.39 23.38 11.13
CA THR A 195 8.09 23.37 12.57
C THR A 195 8.84 24.43 13.38
N ASP A 196 10.00 24.90 12.89
CA ASP A 196 10.79 26.00 13.46
C ASP A 196 10.30 27.39 13.01
N ARG A 197 9.19 27.44 12.25
CA ARG A 197 8.57 28.62 11.64
C ARG A 197 9.32 29.22 10.45
N SER A 198 10.40 28.59 9.99
CA SER A 198 11.09 29.00 8.77
C SER A 198 10.22 28.71 7.55
N THR A 199 10.30 29.58 6.55
CA THR A 199 9.56 29.44 5.29
C THR A 199 10.46 28.77 4.27
N VAL A 200 9.97 27.70 3.64
CA VAL A 200 10.66 26.97 2.58
C VAL A 200 9.76 26.89 1.35
N ARG A 201 10.37 26.70 0.19
CA ARG A 201 9.63 26.60 -1.08
C ARG A 201 9.33 25.15 -1.39
N HIS A 202 8.26 24.91 -2.14
CA HIS A 202 7.88 23.59 -2.61
C HIS A 202 9.01 22.94 -3.43
N TYR A 203 9.77 23.74 -4.19
CA TYR A 203 11.00 23.31 -4.86
C TYR A 203 11.94 22.48 -3.97
N ASP A 204 12.11 22.90 -2.71
CA ASP A 204 13.05 22.27 -1.78
C ASP A 204 12.44 21.07 -1.03
N VAL A 205 11.10 21.04 -0.88
CA VAL A 205 10.40 20.07 -0.01
C VAL A 205 9.35 19.21 -0.73
N HIS A 206 9.25 19.27 -2.06
CA HIS A 206 8.28 18.50 -2.85
C HIS A 206 8.36 16.99 -2.51
N ASN A 207 9.55 16.41 -2.58
CA ASN A 207 9.79 14.99 -2.26
C ASN A 207 9.56 14.63 -0.77
N LEU A 208 9.30 15.62 0.09
CA LEU A 208 9.02 15.44 1.51
C LEU A 208 7.53 15.59 1.85
N TYR A 209 6.66 15.88 0.87
CA TYR A 209 5.25 16.16 1.13
C TYR A 209 4.51 14.96 1.75
N GLY A 210 4.48 13.80 1.09
CA GLY A 210 3.85 12.58 1.63
C GLY A 210 4.49 12.11 2.95
N TRP A 211 5.81 12.25 3.07
CA TRP A 211 6.53 12.01 4.33
C TRP A 211 6.01 12.90 5.47
N SER A 212 5.79 14.19 5.20
CA SER A 212 5.32 15.15 6.20
C SER A 212 3.88 14.87 6.66
N GLN A 213 3.03 14.30 5.78
CA GLN A 213 1.67 13.85 6.10
C GLN A 213 1.64 12.55 6.91
N THR A 214 2.60 11.65 6.67
CA THR A 214 2.57 10.27 7.19
C THR A 214 2.50 10.21 8.72
N LYS A 215 3.36 10.98 9.40
CA LYS A 215 3.44 10.96 10.88
C LYS A 215 2.18 11.53 11.55
N PRO A 216 1.66 12.72 11.16
CA PRO A 216 0.37 13.21 11.65
C PRO A 216 -0.77 12.22 11.48
N THR A 217 -0.86 11.53 10.34
CA THR A 217 -1.91 10.52 10.08
C THR A 217 -1.84 9.36 11.07
N LEU A 218 -0.65 8.80 11.33
CA LEU A 218 -0.51 7.72 12.32
C LEU A 218 -0.85 8.20 13.73
N GLN A 219 -0.41 9.41 14.11
CA GLN A 219 -0.72 9.99 15.41
C GLN A 219 -2.22 10.26 15.59
N ALA A 220 -2.90 10.68 14.54
CA ALA A 220 -4.36 10.82 14.52
C ALA A 220 -5.02 9.45 14.76
N LEU A 221 -4.64 8.43 13.98
CA LEU A 221 -5.17 7.08 14.11
C LEU A 221 -5.01 6.52 15.53
N HIS A 222 -3.79 6.53 16.08
CA HIS A 222 -3.51 6.10 17.46
C HIS A 222 -4.37 6.82 18.49
N SER A 223 -4.58 8.13 18.30
CA SER A 223 -5.34 8.93 19.26
C SER A 223 -6.83 8.63 19.24
N ILE A 224 -7.35 8.14 18.12
CA ILE A 224 -8.77 7.90 17.86
C ILE A 224 -9.13 6.45 18.19
N THR A 225 -8.44 5.49 17.60
CA THR A 225 -8.74 4.06 17.78
C THR A 225 -8.18 3.50 19.08
N LYS A 226 -7.16 4.15 19.66
CA LYS A 226 -6.36 3.64 20.80
C LYS A 226 -5.66 2.29 20.51
N GLU A 227 -5.62 1.91 19.24
CA GLU A 227 -4.92 0.73 18.73
C GLU A 227 -3.75 1.17 17.85
N ARG A 228 -2.82 0.25 17.58
CA ARG A 228 -1.67 0.46 16.69
C ARG A 228 -2.13 0.87 15.28
N GLY A 229 -3.15 0.19 14.77
CA GLY A 229 -3.67 0.41 13.41
C GLY A 229 -2.58 0.26 12.34
N ILE A 230 -2.86 0.75 11.14
CA ILE A 230 -1.90 0.83 10.05
C ILE A 230 -2.15 2.07 9.20
N VAL A 231 -1.06 2.67 8.71
CA VAL A 231 -1.10 3.70 7.68
C VAL A 231 -0.40 3.17 6.43
N ILE A 232 -1.04 3.34 5.27
CA ILE A 232 -0.50 2.96 3.96
C ILE A 232 -0.34 4.25 3.15
N THR A 233 0.86 4.55 2.65
CA THR A 233 1.17 5.82 1.94
C THR A 233 1.79 5.61 0.57
N ARG A 234 1.46 6.47 -0.41
CA ARG A 234 2.03 6.39 -1.76
C ARG A 234 3.42 7.01 -1.80
N SER A 235 3.50 8.32 -1.57
CA SER A 235 4.77 9.02 -1.58
C SER A 235 5.60 8.67 -0.34
N THR A 236 6.87 8.37 -0.56
CA THR A 236 7.83 7.98 0.49
C THR A 236 9.15 8.71 0.35
N TYR A 237 9.84 8.88 1.48
CA TYR A 237 11.19 9.41 1.59
C TYR A 237 11.95 8.58 2.64
N PRO A 238 13.30 8.57 2.67
CA PRO A 238 14.05 7.93 3.75
C PRO A 238 13.51 8.27 5.15
N GLY A 239 13.05 7.24 5.86
CA GLY A 239 12.42 7.35 7.17
C GLY A 239 10.88 7.29 7.18
N SER A 240 10.19 7.35 6.02
CA SER A 240 8.73 7.16 5.94
C SER A 240 8.26 5.82 6.51
N GLY A 241 9.00 4.74 6.22
CA GLY A 241 8.72 3.38 6.69
C GLY A 241 8.70 3.19 8.21
N ARG A 242 9.13 4.20 8.97
CA ARG A 242 9.00 4.22 10.43
C ARG A 242 7.54 4.35 10.90
N TRP A 243 6.69 4.97 10.07
CA TRP A 243 5.33 5.34 10.45
C TRP A 243 4.25 4.72 9.57
N ALA A 244 4.59 4.31 8.36
CA ALA A 244 3.63 3.73 7.42
C ALA A 244 4.23 2.60 6.60
N GLY A 245 3.35 1.74 6.11
CA GLY A 245 3.61 0.87 4.98
C GLY A 245 3.46 1.61 3.65
N HIS A 246 3.94 1.01 2.57
CA HIS A 246 3.94 1.63 1.24
C HIS A 246 3.59 0.64 0.15
N TRP A 247 2.74 1.01 -0.78
CA TRP A 247 2.39 0.17 -1.93
C TRP A 247 2.99 0.67 -3.23
N LEU A 248 3.38 -0.25 -4.12
CA LEU A 248 4.13 0.02 -5.35
C LEU A 248 3.37 0.84 -6.42
N GLY A 249 2.22 1.40 -6.06
CA GLY A 249 1.42 2.26 -6.92
C GLY A 249 0.62 1.51 -7.98
N ASP A 250 0.19 2.27 -8.98
CA ASP A 250 -0.74 1.85 -10.01
C ASP A 250 -0.03 1.07 -11.11
N ASN A 251 0.13 -0.23 -10.90
CA ASN A 251 0.71 -1.11 -11.90
C ASN A 251 -0.28 -1.45 -13.04
N THR A 252 0.09 -2.42 -13.87
CA THR A 252 -0.69 -2.86 -15.03
C THR A 252 -0.84 -4.38 -14.96
N ALA A 253 -1.91 -4.95 -15.52
CA ALA A 253 -2.17 -6.39 -15.57
C ALA A 253 -1.25 -7.15 -16.56
N ALA A 254 0.07 -7.02 -16.40
CA ALA A 254 1.07 -7.53 -17.33
C ALA A 254 2.10 -8.41 -16.62
N TRP A 255 2.55 -9.48 -17.29
CA TRP A 255 3.44 -10.49 -16.68
C TRP A 255 4.76 -9.92 -16.19
N ASP A 256 5.30 -8.89 -16.85
CA ASP A 256 6.51 -8.20 -16.41
C ASP A 256 6.34 -7.51 -15.04
N GLN A 257 5.11 -7.15 -14.67
CA GLN A 257 4.81 -6.49 -13.39
C GLN A 257 4.92 -7.46 -12.21
N LEU A 258 4.77 -8.77 -12.43
CA LEU A 258 5.02 -9.79 -11.40
C LEU A 258 6.50 -9.86 -11.02
N HIS A 259 7.38 -9.72 -12.00
CA HIS A 259 8.81 -9.71 -11.73
C HIS A 259 9.23 -8.41 -11.04
N LYS A 260 8.73 -7.27 -11.55
CA LYS A 260 8.98 -5.95 -10.97
C LYS A 260 8.49 -5.80 -9.53
N SER A 261 7.41 -6.48 -9.16
CA SER A 261 6.91 -6.43 -7.78
C SER A 261 7.81 -7.16 -6.79
N ILE A 262 8.50 -8.24 -7.20
CA ILE A 262 9.53 -8.89 -6.39
C ILE A 262 10.70 -7.93 -6.19
N ILE A 263 11.13 -7.27 -7.26
CA ILE A 263 12.19 -6.25 -7.21
C ILE A 263 11.80 -5.11 -6.25
N GLY A 264 10.60 -4.55 -6.39
CA GLY A 264 10.09 -3.48 -5.52
C GLY A 264 9.97 -3.92 -4.05
N ALA A 265 9.46 -5.12 -3.79
CA ALA A 265 9.35 -5.66 -2.43
C ALA A 265 10.73 -5.87 -1.77
N CYS A 266 11.72 -6.32 -2.54
CA CYS A 266 13.10 -6.51 -2.08
C CYS A 266 13.86 -5.19 -1.86
N LEU A 267 13.72 -4.21 -2.75
CA LEU A 267 14.51 -2.98 -2.75
C LEU A 267 13.88 -1.86 -1.92
N GLU A 268 12.57 -1.66 -2.03
CA GLU A 268 11.90 -0.49 -1.46
C GLU A 268 11.32 -0.76 -0.07
N LYS A 269 11.53 -1.98 0.47
CA LYS A 269 10.83 -2.49 1.66
C LYS A 269 9.30 -2.30 1.54
N GLY A 270 8.84 -2.29 0.29
CA GLY A 270 7.47 -2.02 -0.10
C GLY A 270 6.53 -3.16 0.28
N LEU A 271 5.38 -2.76 0.79
CA LEU A 271 4.20 -3.56 1.02
C LEU A 271 3.45 -3.71 -0.32
N GLY A 272 3.56 -4.83 -1.02
CA GLY A 272 2.98 -4.98 -2.37
C GLY A 272 1.47 -4.67 -2.49
N SER A 273 1.12 -3.67 -3.29
CA SER A 273 -0.22 -3.47 -3.88
C SER A 273 -0.31 -4.07 -5.26
N TRP A 274 -1.53 -4.39 -5.66
CA TRP A 274 -1.82 -4.90 -6.98
C TRP A 274 -3.01 -4.12 -7.56
N ASP A 275 -2.78 -3.37 -8.63
CA ASP A 275 -3.80 -2.74 -9.49
C ASP A 275 -3.61 -3.20 -10.96
N PRO A 276 -4.16 -4.36 -11.34
CA PRO A 276 -4.01 -4.86 -12.69
C PRO A 276 -4.91 -4.08 -13.67
N ARG A 277 -4.41 -2.97 -14.23
CA ARG A 277 -5.06 -2.34 -15.39
C ARG A 277 -5.02 -3.25 -16.63
N VAL A 278 -6.20 -3.51 -17.22
CA VAL A 278 -6.46 -4.20 -18.51
C VAL A 278 -6.19 -5.71 -18.54
N ALA A 279 -7.03 -6.49 -17.86
CA ALA A 279 -7.17 -7.94 -18.13
C ALA A 279 -8.17 -8.24 -19.28
N GLU A 280 -8.92 -7.25 -19.77
CA GLU A 280 -10.12 -7.53 -20.57
C GLU A 280 -9.90 -7.57 -22.10
N ARG A 281 -8.87 -6.91 -22.65
CA ARG A 281 -8.74 -6.84 -24.13
C ARG A 281 -8.11 -8.07 -24.80
N LEU A 282 -7.75 -9.12 -24.05
CA LEU A 282 -6.91 -10.22 -24.56
C LEU A 282 -7.36 -11.65 -24.13
N GLY A 283 -8.51 -11.86 -23.48
CA GLY A 283 -8.98 -13.21 -23.11
C GLY A 283 -8.07 -13.92 -22.09
N LEU A 284 -7.82 -13.28 -20.94
CA LEU A 284 -6.69 -13.58 -20.05
C LEU A 284 -7.08 -14.27 -18.71
N GLU A 285 -8.00 -15.24 -18.75
CA GLU A 285 -8.43 -16.00 -17.56
C GLU A 285 -7.26 -16.71 -16.82
N GLU A 286 -6.18 -17.06 -17.53
CA GLU A 286 -5.03 -17.80 -16.96
C GLU A 286 -4.00 -16.94 -16.21
N LYS A 287 -4.05 -15.61 -16.27
CA LYS A 287 -3.09 -14.75 -15.55
C LYS A 287 -3.40 -14.68 -14.06
N PHE A 288 -4.67 -14.49 -13.74
CA PHE A 288 -5.13 -14.13 -12.40
C PHE A 288 -4.70 -15.12 -11.29
N PRO A 289 -4.64 -16.45 -11.51
CA PRO A 289 -4.13 -17.39 -10.50
C PRO A 289 -2.70 -17.06 -10.08
N TRP A 290 -1.80 -16.83 -11.03
CA TRP A 290 -0.39 -16.57 -10.73
C TRP A 290 -0.16 -15.22 -10.03
N PHE A 291 -0.93 -14.19 -10.41
CA PHE A 291 -0.93 -12.91 -9.70
C PHE A 291 -1.42 -13.04 -8.27
N PHE A 292 -2.52 -13.77 -8.07
CA PHE A 292 -3.04 -14.02 -6.74
C PHE A 292 -2.02 -14.79 -5.89
N LEU A 293 -1.42 -15.86 -6.43
CA LEU A 293 -0.39 -16.64 -5.75
C LEU A 293 0.80 -15.79 -5.29
N LEU A 294 1.37 -14.98 -6.19
CA LEU A 294 2.49 -14.11 -5.85
C LEU A 294 2.09 -13.02 -4.85
N SER A 295 0.87 -12.48 -4.96
CA SER A 295 0.36 -11.48 -4.02
C SER A 295 0.24 -12.01 -2.59
N GLN A 296 0.07 -13.33 -2.41
CA GLN A 296 0.04 -13.94 -1.08
C GLN A 296 1.44 -14.11 -0.49
N ALA A 297 2.48 -14.00 -1.30
CA ALA A 297 3.87 -14.13 -0.90
C ALA A 297 4.53 -12.79 -0.52
N VAL A 298 3.85 -11.65 -0.62
CA VAL A 298 4.36 -10.36 -0.14
C VAL A 298 3.79 -10.01 1.26
N PRO A 299 4.50 -9.24 2.11
CA PRO A 299 4.05 -8.96 3.47
C PRO A 299 2.70 -8.25 3.54
N PHE A 300 2.45 -7.30 2.65
CA PHE A 300 1.13 -6.69 2.46
C PHE A 300 0.50 -7.27 1.21
N SER A 301 -0.69 -7.81 1.38
CA SER A 301 -1.42 -8.48 0.32
C SER A 301 -2.78 -7.81 0.19
N PHE A 302 -2.93 -7.03 -0.88
CA PHE A 302 -4.12 -6.23 -1.13
C PHE A 302 -4.51 -6.28 -2.60
N SER A 303 -5.72 -6.77 -2.88
CA SER A 303 -6.29 -6.77 -4.23
C SER A 303 -7.03 -5.46 -4.46
N ASN A 304 -6.50 -4.57 -5.28
CA ASN A 304 -7.17 -3.35 -5.73
C ASN A 304 -7.63 -3.49 -7.19
N ASN A 305 -8.50 -2.59 -7.65
CA ASN A 305 -8.84 -2.49 -9.06
C ASN A 305 -9.26 -1.08 -9.45
N SER A 306 -9.03 -0.70 -10.71
CA SER A 306 -9.51 0.55 -11.27
C SER A 306 -11.01 0.52 -11.59
N LEU A 307 -11.68 1.69 -11.48
CA LEU A 307 -13.12 1.90 -11.62
C LEU A 307 -13.75 1.32 -12.92
N LEU A 308 -13.02 1.37 -14.04
CA LEU A 308 -13.55 1.02 -15.37
C LEU A 308 -13.33 -0.45 -15.76
N LEU A 309 -12.85 -1.29 -14.84
CA LEU A 309 -12.51 -2.68 -15.13
C LEU A 309 -13.49 -3.65 -14.48
N GLN A 310 -13.61 -4.84 -15.08
CA GLN A 310 -14.39 -5.93 -14.49
C GLN A 310 -13.87 -6.29 -13.10
N ARG A 311 -14.80 -6.69 -12.21
CA ARG A 311 -14.45 -7.18 -10.87
C ARG A 311 -13.54 -8.39 -10.96
N GLN A 312 -12.59 -8.45 -10.04
CA GLN A 312 -11.57 -9.48 -10.01
C GLN A 312 -11.36 -10.08 -8.62
N ASP A 313 -12.23 -9.79 -7.66
CA ASP A 313 -12.15 -10.45 -6.35
C ASP A 313 -12.21 -11.98 -6.51
N PRO A 314 -11.62 -12.78 -5.60
CA PRO A 314 -11.56 -14.23 -5.78
C PRO A 314 -12.90 -14.92 -5.99
N ALA A 315 -14.00 -14.33 -5.52
CA ALA A 315 -15.35 -14.85 -5.67
C ALA A 315 -16.02 -14.47 -7.01
N ALA A 316 -15.45 -13.56 -7.79
CA ALA A 316 -15.94 -13.19 -9.12
C ALA A 316 -15.61 -14.23 -10.21
N TRP A 317 -14.74 -15.20 -9.90
CA TRP A 317 -14.25 -16.22 -10.83
C TRP A 317 -14.96 -17.57 -10.65
N ASN A 318 -14.48 -18.60 -11.36
CA ASN A 318 -15.03 -19.96 -11.28
C ASN A 318 -14.63 -20.71 -9.99
N SER A 319 -15.26 -21.86 -9.73
CA SER A 319 -14.99 -22.67 -8.53
C SER A 319 -13.55 -23.13 -8.40
N THR A 320 -12.90 -23.48 -9.52
CA THR A 320 -11.48 -23.87 -9.55
C THR A 320 -10.58 -22.77 -9.00
N PHE A 321 -10.85 -21.52 -9.39
CA PHE A 321 -10.12 -20.36 -8.89
C PHE A 321 -10.34 -20.12 -7.41
N VAL A 322 -11.59 -20.23 -6.96
CA VAL A 322 -11.95 -20.08 -5.54
C VAL A 322 -11.23 -21.12 -4.68
N ASP A 323 -11.14 -22.37 -5.13
CA ASP A 323 -10.48 -23.44 -4.40
C ASP A 323 -8.95 -23.24 -4.34
N ALA A 324 -8.32 -22.87 -5.46
CA ALA A 324 -6.91 -22.52 -5.51
C ALA A 324 -6.59 -21.33 -4.58
N SER A 325 -7.43 -20.29 -4.62
CA SER A 325 -7.28 -19.11 -3.76
C SER A 325 -7.38 -19.47 -2.28
N ARG A 326 -8.33 -20.35 -1.92
CA ARG A 326 -8.49 -20.83 -0.54
C ARG A 326 -7.26 -21.60 -0.06
N SER A 327 -6.70 -22.48 -0.89
CA SER A 327 -5.49 -23.26 -0.57
C SER A 327 -4.31 -22.36 -0.20
N VAL A 328 -4.11 -21.30 -0.99
CA VAL A 328 -2.93 -20.44 -0.84
C VAL A 328 -3.12 -19.43 0.28
N LEU A 329 -4.32 -18.88 0.45
CA LEU A 329 -4.68 -18.09 1.63
C LEU A 329 -4.48 -18.89 2.91
N ASN A 330 -4.93 -20.15 2.95
CA ASN A 330 -4.73 -21.02 4.10
C ASN A 330 -3.24 -21.25 4.38
N THR A 331 -2.42 -21.44 3.36
CA THR A 331 -0.96 -21.57 3.49
C THR A 331 -0.34 -20.30 4.08
N ARG A 332 -0.73 -19.12 3.58
CA ARG A 332 -0.28 -17.84 4.14
C ARG A 332 -0.72 -17.67 5.60
N TYR A 333 -1.97 -18.02 5.93
CA TYR A 333 -2.48 -17.92 7.31
C TYR A 333 -1.76 -18.87 8.26
N ARG A 334 -1.27 -20.01 7.77
CA ARG A 334 -0.39 -20.90 8.54
C ARG A 334 0.93 -20.25 8.91
N LEU A 335 1.50 -19.46 8.02
CA LEU A 335 2.79 -18.79 8.18
C LEU A 335 2.71 -17.45 8.92
N LEU A 336 1.53 -16.98 9.35
CA LEU A 336 1.38 -15.69 10.01
C LEU A 336 2.22 -15.52 11.29
N PRO A 337 2.37 -16.53 12.18
CA PRO A 337 3.24 -16.37 13.35
C PRO A 337 4.70 -16.10 12.97
N TYR A 338 5.20 -16.81 11.94
CA TYR A 338 6.54 -16.58 11.40
C TYR A 338 6.65 -15.20 10.76
N LEU A 339 5.73 -14.82 9.87
CA LEU A 339 5.71 -13.50 9.24
C LEU A 339 5.64 -12.36 10.28
N TYR A 340 4.85 -12.53 11.33
CA TYR A 340 4.71 -11.55 12.40
C TYR A 340 5.98 -11.40 13.23
N THR A 341 6.69 -12.50 13.47
CA THR A 341 8.01 -12.48 14.11
C THR A 341 9.03 -11.75 13.24
N LEU A 342 9.03 -11.98 11.92
CA LEU A 342 9.90 -11.23 11.00
C LEU A 342 9.61 -9.72 11.02
N LEU A 343 8.34 -9.33 11.11
CA LEU A 343 7.94 -7.92 11.23
C LEU A 343 8.43 -7.31 12.56
N HIS A 344 8.36 -8.06 13.66
CA HIS A 344 8.93 -7.66 14.93
C HIS A 344 10.45 -7.48 14.83
N ASP A 345 11.17 -8.43 14.23
CA ASP A 345 12.62 -8.34 14.11
C ASP A 345 13.07 -7.21 13.18
N ALA A 346 12.29 -6.93 12.14
CA ALA A 346 12.49 -5.76 11.28
C ALA A 346 12.31 -4.45 12.06
N HIS A 347 11.32 -4.39 12.97
CA HIS A 347 11.08 -3.22 13.82
C HIS A 347 12.18 -3.03 14.89
N ALA A 348 12.53 -4.10 15.62
CA ALA A 348 13.43 -4.06 16.76
C ALA A 348 14.92 -4.01 16.37
N HIS A 349 15.30 -4.75 15.32
CA HIS A 349 16.70 -4.94 14.93
C HIS A 349 17.06 -4.34 13.57
N GLY A 350 16.08 -3.81 12.82
CA GLY A 350 16.32 -3.28 11.46
C GLY A 350 16.56 -4.35 10.39
N SER A 351 16.16 -5.60 10.69
CA SER A 351 16.22 -6.75 9.78
C SER A 351 15.30 -6.57 8.56
N THR A 352 15.43 -7.44 7.56
CA THR A 352 14.53 -7.46 6.38
C THR A 352 13.53 -8.61 6.47
N VAL A 353 12.29 -8.35 6.03
CA VAL A 353 11.21 -9.36 5.94
C VAL A 353 11.26 -10.07 4.60
N VAL A 354 11.04 -9.35 3.50
CA VAL A 354 11.35 -9.83 2.15
C VAL A 354 12.85 -9.66 1.96
N ARG A 355 13.55 -10.76 1.69
CA ARG A 355 15.01 -10.80 1.65
C ARG A 355 15.48 -11.40 0.32
N PRO A 356 16.33 -10.70 -0.44
CA PRO A 356 17.00 -11.30 -1.60
C PRO A 356 17.87 -12.48 -1.18
N LEU A 357 18.02 -13.49 -2.05
CA LEU A 357 18.85 -14.66 -1.75
C LEU A 357 20.31 -14.26 -1.42
N LEU A 358 20.83 -13.22 -2.09
CA LEU A 358 22.19 -12.74 -1.88
C LEU A 358 22.46 -12.27 -0.44
N HIS A 359 21.45 -11.82 0.30
CA HIS A 359 21.65 -11.37 1.69
C HIS A 359 22.03 -12.53 2.61
N GLU A 360 21.52 -13.74 2.34
CA GLU A 360 21.82 -14.95 3.10
C GLU A 360 23.00 -15.74 2.55
N PHE A 361 23.25 -15.62 1.24
CA PHE A 361 24.22 -16.43 0.50
C PHE A 361 25.21 -15.58 -0.29
N VAL A 362 25.79 -14.56 0.36
CA VAL A 362 26.70 -13.58 -0.27
C VAL A 362 27.90 -14.24 -0.97
N GLU A 363 28.41 -15.35 -0.43
CA GLU A 363 29.56 -16.07 -0.98
C GLU A 363 29.27 -16.72 -2.34
N ASP A 364 27.99 -17.00 -2.62
CA ASP A 364 27.54 -17.56 -3.88
C ASP A 364 27.17 -16.46 -4.86
N ARG A 365 28.10 -16.17 -5.77
CA ARG A 365 27.94 -15.14 -6.80
C ARG A 365 26.72 -15.35 -7.71
N THR A 366 26.22 -16.58 -7.83
CA THR A 366 25.02 -16.85 -8.63
C THR A 366 23.80 -16.14 -8.05
N THR A 367 23.75 -15.97 -6.72
CA THR A 367 22.63 -15.32 -6.04
C THR A 367 22.56 -13.81 -6.25
N TRP A 368 23.65 -13.19 -6.72
CA TRP A 368 23.73 -11.73 -6.90
C TRP A 368 22.85 -11.25 -8.06
N ASP A 369 22.70 -12.09 -9.09
CA ASP A 369 21.92 -11.78 -10.29
C ASP A 369 20.49 -12.36 -10.23
N ILE A 370 20.10 -13.02 -9.14
CA ILE A 370 18.77 -13.63 -8.99
C ILE A 370 17.79 -12.65 -8.35
N ASP A 371 16.80 -12.24 -9.13
CA ASP A 371 15.72 -11.32 -8.74
C ASP A 371 14.31 -11.90 -8.99
N ALA A 372 14.21 -13.14 -9.50
CA ALA A 372 12.96 -13.83 -9.81
C ALA A 372 12.42 -14.72 -8.68
N GLN A 373 13.14 -14.80 -7.55
CA GLN A 373 12.73 -15.52 -6.34
C GLN A 373 13.29 -14.81 -5.11
N PHE A 374 12.68 -15.02 -3.95
CA PHE A 374 13.01 -14.30 -2.73
C PHE A 374 12.77 -15.15 -1.48
N LEU A 375 13.29 -14.68 -0.35
CA LEU A 375 13.10 -15.29 0.96
C LEU A 375 12.14 -14.48 1.82
N TRP A 376 11.40 -15.16 2.70
CA TRP A 376 10.87 -14.58 3.92
C TRP A 376 11.85 -14.83 5.06
N GLY A 377 12.45 -13.75 5.55
CA GLY A 377 13.54 -13.81 6.53
C GLY A 377 14.68 -14.68 5.99
N PRO A 378 15.33 -15.47 6.86
CA PRO A 378 16.42 -16.35 6.45
C PRO A 378 15.99 -17.75 5.99
N ALA A 379 14.73 -18.15 6.26
CA ALA A 379 14.36 -19.56 6.31
C ALA A 379 13.38 -20.05 5.24
N LEU A 380 12.54 -19.19 4.65
CA LEU A 380 11.50 -19.64 3.71
C LEU A 380 11.78 -19.11 2.30
N LEU A 381 12.11 -20.01 1.37
CA LEU A 381 12.32 -19.71 -0.04
C LEU A 381 11.03 -19.83 -0.83
N ILE A 382 10.74 -18.78 -1.61
CA ILE A 382 9.54 -18.67 -2.43
C ILE A 382 9.99 -18.58 -3.89
N SER A 383 9.57 -19.56 -4.69
CA SER A 383 9.93 -19.69 -6.10
C SER A 383 8.68 -19.58 -6.99
N PRO A 384 8.26 -18.36 -7.36
CA PRO A 384 7.03 -18.13 -8.11
C PRO A 384 7.16 -18.41 -9.62
N VAL A 385 6.05 -18.74 -10.28
CA VAL A 385 5.97 -18.76 -11.74
C VAL A 385 5.68 -17.35 -12.24
N LEU A 386 6.54 -16.82 -13.12
CA LEU A 386 6.47 -15.44 -13.62
C LEU A 386 6.19 -15.36 -15.12
N LYS A 387 5.93 -16.48 -15.79
CA LYS A 387 5.74 -16.56 -17.23
C LYS A 387 4.41 -17.21 -17.59
N GLN A 388 3.82 -16.73 -18.67
CA GLN A 388 2.55 -17.21 -19.18
C GLN A 388 2.63 -18.67 -19.63
N ASN A 389 1.60 -19.45 -19.33
CA ASN A 389 1.41 -20.85 -19.72
C ASN A 389 2.48 -21.82 -19.18
N GLU A 390 3.41 -21.37 -18.34
CA GLU A 390 4.33 -22.26 -17.65
C GLU A 390 3.61 -22.97 -16.49
N ARG A 391 3.94 -24.25 -16.31
CA ARG A 391 3.48 -25.10 -15.19
C ARG A 391 4.67 -25.70 -14.43
N THR A 392 5.84 -25.12 -14.63
CA THR A 392 7.11 -25.49 -14.02
C THR A 392 7.89 -24.20 -13.79
N VAL A 393 8.69 -24.14 -12.73
CA VAL A 393 9.59 -23.01 -12.48
C VAL A 393 11.02 -23.52 -12.43
N ARG A 394 11.94 -22.79 -13.11
CA ARG A 394 13.37 -23.01 -12.97
C ARG A 394 13.90 -22.15 -11.83
N ALA A 395 14.07 -22.73 -10.66
CA ALA A 395 14.49 -22.06 -9.43
C ALA A 395 15.94 -22.42 -9.09
N TYR A 396 16.68 -21.49 -8.48
CA TYR A 396 18.02 -21.77 -7.94
C TYR A 396 17.91 -22.13 -6.45
N PHE A 397 18.54 -23.23 -6.07
CA PHE A 397 18.63 -23.67 -4.68
C PHE A 397 20.06 -23.43 -4.20
N PRO A 398 20.31 -22.45 -3.31
CA PRO A 398 21.62 -22.22 -2.71
C PRO A 398 22.17 -23.44 -1.97
N ASN A 399 23.45 -23.42 -1.62
CA ASN A 399 24.11 -24.53 -0.92
C ASN A 399 23.65 -24.68 0.54
N ALA A 400 22.44 -25.20 0.74
CA ALA A 400 21.83 -25.54 2.02
C ALA A 400 20.84 -26.71 1.81
N ARG A 401 20.31 -27.28 2.89
CA ARG A 401 19.18 -28.20 2.81
C ARG A 401 17.90 -27.43 2.54
N TRP A 402 17.08 -27.93 1.63
CA TRP A 402 15.80 -27.33 1.26
C TRP A 402 14.71 -28.38 1.34
N TYR A 403 13.81 -28.21 2.30
CA TYR A 403 12.65 -29.08 2.51
C TYR A 403 11.45 -28.48 1.80
N ASP A 404 10.72 -29.29 1.04
CA ASP A 404 9.44 -28.86 0.48
C ASP A 404 8.43 -28.64 1.62
N PHE A 405 7.78 -27.47 1.63
CA PHE A 405 6.89 -27.05 2.73
C PHE A 405 5.64 -27.95 2.87
N PHE A 406 5.19 -28.58 1.80
CA PHE A 406 3.92 -29.33 1.78
C PHE A 406 4.13 -30.83 2.01
N THR A 407 5.20 -31.38 1.47
CA THR A 407 5.55 -32.81 1.58
C THR A 407 6.50 -33.09 2.74
N GLU A 408 7.16 -32.06 3.28
CA GLU A 408 8.15 -32.15 4.37
C GLU A 408 9.38 -33.01 4.00
N ILE A 409 9.61 -33.23 2.70
CA ILE A 409 10.72 -34.03 2.17
C ILE A 409 11.89 -33.12 1.79
N ASP A 410 13.11 -33.56 2.10
CA ASP A 410 14.34 -32.92 1.62
C ASP A 410 14.46 -33.13 0.10
N THR A 411 14.52 -32.01 -0.64
CA THR A 411 14.64 -32.02 -2.10
C THR A 411 15.98 -32.60 -2.59
N GLY A 412 17.02 -32.58 -1.74
CA GLY A 412 18.37 -32.97 -2.12
C GLY A 412 19.07 -31.98 -3.06
N PHE A 413 18.47 -30.82 -3.36
CA PHE A 413 19.04 -29.83 -4.25
C PHE A 413 20.00 -28.89 -3.53
N ARG A 414 21.21 -28.69 -4.08
CA ARG A 414 22.23 -27.80 -3.51
C ARG A 414 23.05 -27.09 -4.57
N GLY A 415 23.20 -25.77 -4.44
CA GLY A 415 24.03 -24.93 -5.29
C GLY A 415 23.71 -25.00 -6.79
N GLN A 416 22.46 -25.32 -7.16
CA GLN A 416 22.09 -25.65 -8.54
C GLN A 416 20.72 -25.12 -8.93
N PHE A 417 20.54 -24.88 -10.24
CA PHE A 417 19.22 -24.63 -10.82
C PHE A 417 18.47 -25.94 -11.00
N GLN A 418 17.20 -25.97 -10.59
CA GLN A 418 16.31 -27.09 -10.82
C GLN A 418 14.96 -26.64 -11.37
N THR A 419 14.39 -27.48 -12.23
CA THR A 419 13.04 -27.28 -12.77
C THR A 419 12.07 -28.08 -11.92
N ILE A 420 11.22 -27.39 -11.17
CA ILE A 420 10.24 -28.00 -10.28
C ILE A 420 8.82 -27.82 -10.83
N PRO A 421 7.90 -28.77 -10.62
CA PRO A 421 6.50 -28.62 -10.99
C PRO A 421 5.84 -27.42 -10.29
N ALA A 422 4.97 -26.73 -10.99
CA ALA A 422 4.19 -25.61 -10.47
C ALA A 422 2.80 -25.64 -11.10
N PRO A 423 1.89 -26.50 -10.62
CA PRO A 423 0.49 -26.46 -11.05
C PRO A 423 -0.19 -25.17 -10.56
N LEU A 424 -1.32 -24.82 -11.18
CA LEU A 424 -2.02 -23.54 -10.96
C LEU A 424 -2.52 -23.31 -9.52
N ASP A 425 -2.63 -24.36 -8.73
CA ASP A 425 -3.11 -24.36 -7.34
C ASP A 425 -1.97 -24.45 -6.32
N HIS A 426 -0.71 -24.40 -6.77
CA HIS A 426 0.46 -24.63 -5.94
C HIS A 426 1.51 -23.54 -6.12
N ILE A 427 1.98 -23.00 -4.99
CA ILE A 427 3.13 -22.11 -4.93
C ILE A 427 4.31 -22.88 -4.33
N ASN A 428 5.45 -22.86 -5.01
CA ASN A 428 6.63 -23.58 -4.54
C ASN A 428 7.25 -22.85 -3.34
N LEU A 429 7.20 -23.51 -2.18
CA LEU A 429 7.71 -23.03 -0.89
C LEU A 429 8.69 -24.05 -0.34
N HIS A 430 9.88 -23.60 0.03
CA HIS A 430 10.91 -24.47 0.61
C HIS A 430 11.45 -23.90 1.90
N ILE A 431 11.59 -24.74 2.92
CA ILE A 431 12.17 -24.38 4.22
C ILE A 431 13.66 -24.72 4.18
N ARG A 432 14.50 -23.75 4.54
CA ARG A 432 15.94 -23.93 4.73
C ARG A 432 16.20 -24.75 5.99
N GLY A 433 17.03 -25.79 5.89
CA GLY A 433 17.51 -26.53 7.06
C GLY A 433 18.32 -25.63 8.00
N GLY A 434 18.19 -25.88 9.30
CA GLY A 434 18.75 -25.06 10.37
C GLY A 434 17.71 -24.14 11.03
N TYR A 435 16.46 -24.14 10.57
CA TYR A 435 15.44 -23.19 11.04
C TYR A 435 14.17 -23.87 11.57
N ILE A 436 13.58 -23.27 12.60
CA ILE A 436 12.30 -23.65 13.19
C ILE A 436 11.26 -22.58 12.83
N LEU A 437 10.18 -22.99 12.16
CA LEU A 437 9.10 -22.09 11.77
C LEU A 437 7.88 -22.29 12.70
N PRO A 438 7.41 -21.22 13.37
CA PRO A 438 6.14 -21.26 14.07
C PRO A 438 4.96 -21.10 13.10
N LEU A 439 4.02 -22.03 13.20
CA LEU A 439 2.83 -22.11 12.39
C LEU A 439 1.57 -22.05 13.25
N GLN A 440 0.43 -21.68 12.66
CA GLN A 440 -0.87 -21.70 13.32
C GLN A 440 -1.96 -22.24 12.39
N MET A 441 -2.96 -22.96 12.91
CA MET A 441 -4.03 -23.42 12.01
C MET A 441 -4.81 -22.22 11.44
N PRO A 442 -5.06 -22.20 10.11
CA PRO A 442 -5.70 -21.06 9.45
C PRO A 442 -7.17 -20.97 9.83
N ALA A 443 -7.75 -19.77 9.67
CA ALA A 443 -9.18 -19.51 9.83
C ALA A 443 -9.58 -18.34 8.91
N ASN A 444 -10.88 -18.01 8.91
CA ASN A 444 -11.40 -16.95 8.03
C ASN A 444 -10.86 -15.55 8.35
N THR A 445 -10.47 -15.30 9.61
CA THR A 445 -9.84 -14.05 10.06
C THR A 445 -8.78 -14.34 11.12
N THR A 446 -7.88 -13.40 11.35
CA THR A 446 -6.87 -13.50 12.42
C THR A 446 -7.49 -13.54 13.81
N VAL A 447 -8.67 -12.96 14.03
CA VAL A 447 -9.40 -13.04 15.31
C VAL A 447 -9.73 -14.50 15.66
N TYR A 448 -10.07 -15.33 14.67
CA TYR A 448 -10.31 -16.74 14.86
C TYR A 448 -9.01 -17.56 14.77
N SER A 449 -8.11 -17.25 13.84
CA SER A 449 -6.88 -18.03 13.64
C SER A 449 -6.02 -17.99 14.90
N ARG A 450 -5.95 -16.85 15.58
CA ARG A 450 -5.16 -16.66 16.81
C ARG A 450 -5.63 -17.52 17.99
N LYS A 451 -6.86 -18.05 17.94
CA LYS A 451 -7.42 -18.96 18.95
C LYS A 451 -7.13 -20.43 18.64
N ASN A 452 -6.65 -20.73 17.43
CA ASN A 452 -6.32 -22.08 17.02
C ASN A 452 -4.95 -22.53 17.53
N THR A 453 -4.75 -23.84 17.51
CA THR A 453 -3.50 -24.51 17.88
C THR A 453 -2.31 -24.01 17.05
N MET A 454 -1.18 -23.83 17.72
CA MET A 454 0.12 -23.58 17.10
C MET A 454 0.85 -24.88 16.82
N ALA A 455 1.66 -24.89 15.77
CA ALA A 455 2.56 -25.98 15.41
C ALA A 455 3.98 -25.44 15.19
N LEU A 456 4.98 -26.30 15.31
CA LEU A 456 6.36 -25.98 14.98
C LEU A 456 6.82 -26.93 13.88
N THR A 457 7.38 -26.38 12.81
CA THR A 457 8.10 -27.17 11.80
C THR A 457 9.59 -27.00 12.05
N VAL A 458 10.26 -28.09 12.41
CA VAL A 458 11.70 -28.12 12.73
C VAL A 458 12.45 -28.69 11.53
N ALA A 459 13.06 -27.83 10.71
CA ALA A 459 13.87 -28.24 9.57
C ALA A 459 15.33 -28.36 10.01
N LEU A 460 15.82 -29.59 10.19
CA LEU A 460 17.20 -29.85 10.62
C LEU A 460 18.19 -29.56 9.48
N ASP A 461 19.37 -29.03 9.81
CA ASP A 461 20.47 -28.92 8.85
C ASP A 461 21.28 -30.24 8.73
N ASP A 462 22.49 -30.17 8.16
CA ASP A 462 23.41 -31.32 8.09
C ASP A 462 24.03 -31.68 9.44
N ALA A 463 24.12 -30.73 10.36
CA ALA A 463 24.62 -30.91 11.72
C ALA A 463 23.51 -31.40 12.68
N LEU A 464 22.29 -31.63 12.17
CA LEU A 464 21.10 -31.94 12.95
C LEU A 464 20.75 -30.85 13.98
N PHE A 465 21.07 -29.60 13.63
CA PHE A 465 20.75 -28.41 14.41
C PHE A 465 19.60 -27.64 13.77
N ALA A 466 18.81 -26.96 14.59
CA ALA A 466 17.80 -26.01 14.14
C ALA A 466 17.53 -24.95 15.22
N GLU A 467 17.35 -23.69 14.80
CA GLU A 467 17.00 -22.58 15.68
C GLU A 467 15.83 -21.76 15.11
N GLY A 468 15.07 -21.10 15.98
CA GLY A 468 13.99 -20.23 15.53
C GLY A 468 13.45 -19.38 16.66
N HIS A 469 12.71 -18.34 16.28
CA HIS A 469 12.14 -17.37 17.18
C HIS A 469 10.63 -17.28 16.96
N LEU A 470 9.91 -16.95 18.04
CA LEU A 470 8.49 -16.63 18.00
C LEU A 470 8.25 -15.39 18.84
N TYR A 471 7.74 -14.35 18.20
CA TYR A 471 7.19 -13.19 18.88
C TYR A 471 5.66 -13.27 18.88
N TRP A 472 5.05 -13.07 20.04
CA TRP A 472 3.60 -13.09 20.21
C TRP A 472 3.15 -11.97 21.14
N ASP A 473 2.34 -11.05 20.63
CA ASP A 473 1.69 -9.99 21.40
C ASP A 473 0.17 -10.11 21.29
N ASP A 474 -0.58 -9.09 21.72
CA ASP A 474 -2.04 -9.06 21.54
C ASP A 474 -2.49 -8.63 20.13
N GLY A 475 -1.54 -8.27 19.27
CA GLY A 475 -1.72 -7.88 17.87
C GLY A 475 -2.20 -6.44 17.64
N VAL A 476 -2.51 -5.67 18.68
CA VAL A 476 -3.22 -4.38 18.53
C VAL A 476 -2.73 -3.26 19.44
N ARG A 477 -2.07 -3.54 20.57
CA ARG A 477 -1.62 -2.47 21.48
C ARG A 477 -0.45 -1.67 20.90
N ILE A 478 -0.42 -0.40 21.31
CA ILE A 478 0.64 0.56 20.96
C ILE A 478 1.80 0.37 21.95
N GLY A 479 3.03 0.30 21.44
CA GLY A 479 4.25 0.33 22.26
C GLY A 479 4.61 -0.99 22.96
N THR A 480 4.09 -2.11 22.47
CA THR A 480 4.47 -3.48 22.87
C THR A 480 5.62 -4.00 22.05
#